data_AF-A0A7J4PFD6-F1
#
_entry.id   AF-A0A7J4PFD6-F1
#
_cell.length_a   1.000
_cell.length_b   1.000
_cell.length_c   1.000
_cell.angle_alpha   90.00
_cell.angle_beta   90.00
_cell.angle_gamma   90.00
#
_symmetry.space_group_name_H-M   'P 1'
#
loop_
_entity.id
_entity.type
_entity.pdbx_description
1 polymer ?
#
loop_
_entity_poly.entity_id
_entity_poly.type
_entity_poly.pdbx_seq_one_letter_code
_entity_poly.pdbx_strand_id
1 'polypeptide(L)'
;MYIWIFVGIAEETLYRGMVQTYLMNHLNGQIRIIKWDFKTGTLIAAVLFGCTHLSNLAFLPYQMVVSNVILTTFTGLILGYLHQQTHSLAGPIMAHNLSNGLANLLIGLLLW
;
A
#
# COMPACT_ATOMS: atom_id res chain seq x y z
N MET A 1 7.48 -12.83 16.28
CA MET A 1 8.55 -12.16 15.51
C MET A 1 8.05 -10.78 15.08
N TYR A 2 8.67 -9.69 15.55
CA TYR A 2 8.20 -8.29 15.38
C TYR A 2 8.52 -7.67 14.00
N ILE A 3 8.67 -8.50 12.96
CA ILE A 3 9.16 -8.06 11.64
C ILE A 3 8.22 -7.05 10.97
N TRP A 4 6.94 -7.04 11.35
CA TRP A 4 5.92 -6.14 10.82
C TRP A 4 6.23 -4.65 11.03
N ILE A 5 7.10 -4.28 11.98
CA ILE A 5 7.52 -2.88 12.22
C ILE A 5 8.47 -2.39 11.11
N PHE A 6 9.20 -3.30 10.46
CA PHE A 6 10.13 -2.97 9.39
C PHE A 6 9.49 -3.04 8.00
N VAL A 7 8.38 -3.78 7.85
CA VAL A 7 7.69 -3.96 6.57
C VAL A 7 7.22 -2.63 6.01
N GLY A 8 6.52 -1.81 6.80
CA GLY A 8 6.06 -0.51 6.33
C GLY A 8 7.21 0.43 5.99
N ILE A 9 8.34 0.36 6.70
CA ILE A 9 9.53 1.16 6.35
C ILE A 9 10.01 0.78 4.95
N ALA A 10 10.26 -0.50 4.72
CA ALA A 10 10.80 -0.98 3.44
C ALA A 10 9.83 -0.72 2.27
N GLU A 11 8.56 -1.10 2.44
CA GLU A 11 7.56 -1.01 1.38
C GLU A 11 7.18 0.45 1.07
N GLU A 12 6.95 1.29 2.08
CA GLU A 12 6.59 2.68 1.83
C GLU A 12 7.76 3.50 1.29
N THR A 13 8.99 3.23 1.72
CA THR A 13 10.17 3.89 1.12
C THR A 13 10.30 3.56 -0.36
N LEU A 14 10.10 2.29 -0.76
CA LEU A 14 10.13 1.89 -2.16
C LEU A 14 8.96 2.48 -2.95
N TYR A 15 7.73 2.26 -2.50
CA TYR A 15 6.56 2.62 -3.28
C TYR A 15 6.23 4.09 -3.24
N ARG A 16 6.32 4.75 -2.08
CA ARG A 16 5.89 6.15 -1.93
C ARG A 16 7.09 7.06 -2.18
N GLY A 17 8.21 6.72 -1.54
CA GLY A 17 9.45 7.49 -1.66
C GLY A 17 10.06 7.46 -3.06
N MET A 18 10.05 6.31 -3.73
CA MET A 18 10.66 6.18 -5.05
C MET A 18 9.61 6.12 -6.17
N VAL A 19 8.81 5.05 -6.25
CA VAL A 19 7.95 4.78 -7.42
C VAL A 19 6.88 5.87 -7.62
N GLN A 20 6.06 6.13 -6.60
CA GLN A 20 4.99 7.10 -6.66
C GLN A 20 5.51 8.51 -6.86
N THR A 21 6.54 8.93 -6.10
CA THR A 21 7.14 10.26 -6.24
C THR A 21 7.70 10.46 -7.64
N TYR A 22 8.41 9.47 -8.19
CA TYR A 22 8.89 9.51 -9.57
C TYR A 22 7.73 9.70 -10.56
N LEU A 23 6.69 8.87 -10.48
CA LEU A 23 5.55 8.94 -11.39
C LEU A 23 4.77 10.26 -11.26
N MET A 24 4.58 10.78 -10.05
CA MET A 24 3.92 12.06 -9.80
C MET A 24 4.68 13.26 -10.36
N ASN A 25 6.01 13.15 -10.51
CA ASN A 25 6.87 14.20 -11.04
C ASN A 25 6.99 14.16 -12.57
N HIS A 26 6.77 12.99 -13.19
CA HIS A 26 6.96 12.80 -14.64
C HIS A 26 5.65 12.63 -15.41
N LEU A 27 4.56 12.27 -14.74
CA LEU A 27 3.25 12.13 -15.36
C LEU A 27 2.35 13.31 -15.00
N ASN A 28 1.69 13.84 -16.03
CA ASN A 28 0.67 14.86 -15.87
C ASN A 28 -0.70 14.22 -15.64
N GLY A 29 -1.61 15.00 -15.06
CA GLY A 29 -3.01 14.63 -14.88
C GLY A 29 -3.38 14.19 -13.48
N GLN A 30 -4.68 14.26 -13.24
CA GLN A 30 -5.31 13.86 -11.99
C GLN A 30 -6.71 13.34 -12.29
N ILE A 31 -7.17 12.38 -11.49
CA ILE A 31 -8.52 11.85 -11.54
C ILE A 31 -9.19 12.17 -10.21
N ARG A 32 -10.37 12.79 -10.29
CA ARG A 32 -11.21 13.03 -9.12
C ARG A 32 -12.04 11.79 -8.84
N ILE A 33 -11.87 11.21 -7.66
CA ILE A 33 -12.70 10.13 -7.16
C ILE A 33 -13.49 10.68 -5.96
N ILE A 34 -14.81 10.81 -6.12
CA ILE A 34 -15.70 11.45 -5.15
C ILE A 34 -15.31 12.92 -4.91
N LYS A 35 -14.50 13.20 -3.87
CA LYS A 35 -14.04 14.54 -3.48
C LYS A 35 -12.52 14.66 -3.45
N TRP A 36 -11.80 13.59 -3.77
CA TRP A 36 -10.36 13.52 -3.65
C TRP A 36 -9.72 13.52 -5.03
N ASP A 37 -8.75 14.40 -5.22
CA ASP A 37 -7.99 14.51 -6.46
C ASP A 37 -6.73 13.64 -6.37
N PHE A 38 -6.71 12.54 -7.12
CA PHE A 38 -5.58 11.62 -7.18
C PHE A 38 -4.71 11.95 -8.38
N LYS A 39 -3.41 12.17 -8.17
CA LYS A 39 -2.47 12.25 -9.30
C LYS A 39 -2.41 10.92 -10.03
N THR A 40 -2.23 10.96 -11.35
CA THR A 40 -2.06 9.75 -12.17
C THR A 40 -0.98 8.82 -11.62
N GLY A 41 0.15 9.40 -11.17
CA GLY A 41 1.23 8.62 -10.55
C GLY A 41 0.84 7.90 -9.25
N THR A 42 -0.05 8.48 -8.44
CA THR A 42 -0.58 7.85 -7.22
C THR A 42 -1.42 6.62 -7.55
N LEU A 43 -2.28 6.71 -8.57
CA LEU A 43 -3.12 5.60 -9.01
C LEU A 43 -2.29 4.45 -9.55
N ILE A 44 -1.32 4.75 -10.42
CA ILE A 44 -0.43 3.74 -11.00
C ILE A 44 0.40 3.07 -9.91
N ALA A 45 1.00 3.84 -9.00
CA ALA A 45 1.79 3.28 -7.91
C ALA A 45 0.97 2.37 -6.98
N ALA A 46 -0.29 2.73 -6.70
CA ALA A 46 -1.19 1.89 -5.91
C ALA A 46 -1.49 0.54 -6.59
N VAL A 47 -1.72 0.55 -7.91
CA VAL A 47 -1.91 -0.70 -8.68
C VAL A 47 -0.63 -1.53 -8.69
N LEU A 48 0.53 -0.93 -8.94
CA LEU A 48 1.82 -1.64 -8.90
C LEU A 48 2.09 -2.28 -7.53
N PHE A 49 1.77 -1.57 -6.44
CA PHE A 49 1.86 -2.08 -5.08
C PHE A 49 0.95 -3.30 -4.85
N GLY A 50 -0.28 -3.28 -5.37
CA GLY A 50 -1.14 -4.45 -5.33
C GLY A 50 -0.58 -5.62 -6.15
N CYS A 51 -0.08 -5.34 -7.36
CA CYS A 51 0.44 -6.36 -8.27
C CYS A 51 1.62 -7.16 -7.70
N THR A 52 2.45 -6.61 -6.80
CA THR A 52 3.53 -7.41 -6.19
C THR A 52 3.01 -8.59 -5.40
N HIS A 53 1.80 -8.49 -4.86
CA HIS A 53 1.18 -9.56 -4.10
C HIS A 53 0.71 -10.74 -4.98
N LEU A 54 0.76 -10.61 -6.31
CA LEU A 54 0.57 -11.74 -7.23
C LEU A 54 1.64 -12.83 -7.04
N SER A 55 2.83 -12.49 -6.50
CA SER A 55 3.84 -13.49 -6.15
C SER A 55 3.31 -14.56 -5.18
N ASN A 56 2.27 -14.23 -4.40
CA ASN A 56 1.65 -15.16 -3.46
C ASN A 56 0.90 -16.32 -4.15
N LEU A 57 0.67 -16.27 -5.47
CA LEU A 57 0.13 -17.39 -6.24
C LEU A 57 1.00 -18.65 -6.13
N ALA A 58 2.29 -18.51 -5.80
CA ALA A 58 3.17 -19.64 -5.57
C ALA A 58 2.86 -20.42 -4.27
N PHE A 59 2.11 -19.82 -3.34
CA PHE A 59 1.93 -20.36 -1.98
C PHE A 59 0.46 -20.42 -1.52
N LEU A 60 -0.43 -19.63 -2.13
CA LEU A 60 -1.82 -19.46 -1.68
C LEU A 60 -2.82 -19.74 -2.80
N PRO A 61 -4.06 -20.17 -2.45
CA PRO A 61 -5.15 -20.33 -3.43
C PRO A 61 -5.43 -19.04 -4.21
N TYR A 62 -5.77 -19.18 -5.49
CA TYR A 62 -6.05 -18.06 -6.41
C TYR A 62 -7.02 -17.02 -5.81
N GLN A 63 -8.13 -17.48 -5.21
CA GLN A 63 -9.16 -16.60 -4.66
C GLN A 63 -8.63 -15.73 -3.50
N MET A 64 -7.76 -16.29 -2.66
CA MET A 64 -7.12 -15.52 -1.59
C MET A 64 -6.16 -14.48 -2.16
N VAL A 65 -5.39 -14.84 -3.19
CA VAL A 65 -4.44 -13.91 -3.80
C VAL A 65 -5.16 -12.76 -4.50
N VAL A 66 -6.21 -13.04 -5.27
CA VAL A 66 -7.02 -11.98 -5.91
C VAL A 66 -7.59 -11.03 -4.86
N SER A 67 -8.14 -11.57 -3.77
CA SER A 67 -8.67 -10.74 -2.67
C SER A 67 -7.57 -9.89 -2.04
N ASN A 68 -6.38 -10.46 -1.85
CA ASN A 68 -5.23 -9.75 -1.30
C ASN A 68 -4.72 -8.64 -2.23
N VAL A 69 -4.64 -8.88 -3.54
CA VAL A 69 -4.24 -7.87 -4.54
C VAL A 69 -5.23 -6.70 -4.55
N ILE A 70 -6.53 -6.97 -4.50
CA ILE A 70 -7.55 -5.92 -4.44
C ILE A 70 -7.38 -5.10 -3.15
N LEU A 71 -7.31 -5.76 -2.00
CA LEU A 71 -7.14 -5.10 -0.71
C LEU A 71 -5.87 -4.25 -0.65
N THR A 72 -4.74 -4.81 -1.06
CA THR A 72 -3.45 -4.10 -1.04
C THR A 72 -3.41 -2.96 -2.05
N THR A 73 -4.09 -3.06 -3.19
CA THR A 73 -4.27 -1.92 -4.12
C THR A 73 -5.04 -0.78 -3.44
N PHE A 74 -6.15 -1.08 -2.75
CA PHE A 74 -6.94 -0.06 -2.03
C PHE A 74 -6.16 0.55 -0.87
N THR A 75 -5.50 -0.27 -0.05
CA THR A 75 -4.58 0.22 0.99
C THR A 75 -3.52 1.11 0.38
N GLY A 76 -2.94 0.67 -0.75
CA GLY A 76 -1.89 1.41 -1.41
C GLY A 76 -2.36 2.75 -1.98
N LEU A 77 -3.62 2.84 -2.38
CA LEU A 77 -4.28 4.07 -2.82
C LEU A 77 -4.51 5.04 -1.65
N ILE A 78 -4.95 4.55 -0.49
CA ILE A 78 -5.16 5.36 0.72
C ILE A 78 -3.83 5.92 1.22
N LEU A 79 -2.81 5.06 1.39
CA LEU A 79 -1.47 5.47 1.83
C LEU A 79 -0.80 6.38 0.79
N GLY A 80 -1.00 6.09 -0.49
CA GLY A 80 -0.51 6.93 -1.58
C GLY A 80 -1.15 8.32 -1.58
N TYR A 81 -2.45 8.43 -1.31
CA TYR A 81 -3.10 9.73 -1.16
C TYR A 81 -2.59 10.49 0.06
N LEU A 82 -2.41 9.83 1.20
CA LEU A 82 -1.81 10.43 2.38
C LEU A 82 -0.41 10.99 2.07
N HIS A 83 0.42 10.21 1.38
CA HIS A 83 1.73 10.67 0.93
C HIS A 83 1.63 11.84 -0.05
N GLN A 84 0.70 11.78 -1.01
CA GLN A 84 0.48 12.84 -1.99
C GLN A 84 0.14 14.18 -1.33
N GLN A 85 -0.68 14.17 -0.28
CA GLN A 85 -1.12 15.39 0.41
C GLN A 85 -0.07 15.92 1.39
N THR A 86 0.70 15.04 2.02
CA THR A 86 1.64 15.41 3.10
C THR A 86 3.08 15.53 2.65
N HIS A 87 3.43 14.96 1.49
CA HIS A 87 4.81 14.77 1.02
C HIS A 87 5.72 14.05 2.03
N SER A 88 5.14 13.33 2.99
CA SER A 88 5.86 12.64 4.06
C SER A 88 5.71 11.13 3.93
N LEU A 89 6.75 10.39 4.33
CA LEU A 89 6.70 8.93 4.48
C LEU A 89 6.28 8.49 5.88
N ALA A 90 6.39 9.36 6.89
CA ALA A 90 6.12 8.99 8.28
C ALA A 90 4.67 8.52 8.47
N GLY A 91 3.70 9.26 7.94
CA GLY A 91 2.28 8.90 8.00
C GLY A 91 1.99 7.53 7.36
N PRO A 92 2.35 7.32 6.08
CA PRO A 92 2.22 6.02 5.42
C PRO A 92 2.89 4.86 6.17
N ILE A 93 4.13 5.04 6.63
CA ILE A 93 4.88 4.01 7.37
C ILE A 93 4.16 3.64 8.67
N MET A 94 3.74 4.63 9.45
CA MET A 94 3.02 4.39 10.71
C MET A 94 1.69 3.68 10.47
N ALA A 95 0.91 4.13 9.50
CA ALA A 95 -0.39 3.53 9.17
C ALA A 95 -0.24 2.09 8.65
N HIS A 96 0.75 1.82 7.80
CA HIS A 96 1.04 0.49 7.29
C HIS A 96 1.44 -0.45 8.44
N ASN A 97 2.46 -0.07 9.21
CA ASN A 97 2.92 -0.89 10.34
C ASN A 97 1.80 -1.16 11.34
N LEU A 98 0.99 -0.15 11.67
CA LEU A 98 -0.15 -0.31 12.57
C LEU A 98 -1.17 -1.32 12.01
N SER A 99 -1.52 -1.22 10.73
CA SER A 99 -2.42 -2.16 10.06
C SER A 99 -1.89 -3.60 10.13
N ASN A 100 -0.61 -3.79 9.82
CA ASN A 100 0.02 -5.11 9.87
C ASN A 100 0.07 -5.65 11.30
N GLY A 101 0.42 -4.82 12.27
CA GLY A 101 0.45 -5.17 13.69
C GLY A 101 -0.93 -5.61 14.19
N LEU A 102 -1.99 -4.82 13.90
CA LEU A 102 -3.36 -5.14 14.28
C LEU A 102 -3.84 -6.45 13.63
N ALA A 103 -3.58 -6.66 12.35
CA ALA A 103 -3.96 -7.89 11.65
C ALA A 103 -3.28 -9.13 12.28
N ASN A 104 -1.97 -9.05 12.54
CA ASN A 104 -1.24 -10.15 13.19
C ASN A 104 -1.75 -10.43 14.61
N LEU A 105 -2.11 -9.38 15.36
CA LEU A 105 -2.61 -9.51 16.72
C LEU A 105 -4.01 -10.14 16.74
N LEU A 106 -4.90 -9.75 15.83
CA LEU A 106 -6.22 -10.36 15.67
C LEU A 106 -6.14 -11.84 15.27
N ILE A 107 -5.27 -12.18 14.31
CA ILE A 107 -5.04 -13.58 13.92
C ILE A 107 -4.52 -14.39 15.11
N GLY A 108 -3.58 -13.82 15.88
CA GLY A 108 -3.06 -14.44 17.10
C GLY A 108 -4.15 -14.66 18.16
N LEU A 109 -5.12 -13.75 18.31
CA LEU A 109 -6.21 -13.91 19.28
C LEU A 109 -7.28 -14.93 18.84
N LEU A 110 -7.45 -15.15 17.53
CA LEU A 110 -8.49 -16.03 16.98
C LEU A 110 -8.02 -17.48 16.80
N LEU A 111 -6.70 -17.70 16.71
CA LEU A 111 -6.09 -19.01 16.49
C LEU A 111 -5.48 -19.63 17.75
N TRP A 112 -5.66 -18.99 18.91
CA TRP A 112 -5.32 -19.48 20.25
C TRP A 112 -6.59 -19.60 21.09
#